data_AF-A0A1Y5T626-F1
#
_entry.id   AF-A0A1Y5T626-F1
#
_cell.length_a   1.000
_cell.length_b   1.000
_cell.length_c   1.000
_cell.angle_alpha   90.00
_cell.angle_beta   90.00
_cell.angle_gamma   90.00
#
_symmetry.space_group_name_H-M   'P 1'
#
loop_
_entity.id
_entity.type
_entity.pdbx_description
1 polymer ?
#
loop_
_entity_poly.entity_id
_entity_poly.type
_entity_poly.pdbx_seq_one_letter_code
_entity_poly.pdbx_strand_id
1 'polypeptide(L)'
;MKIGEAAISHLVEIAYNTGMSSGPMIAFFNSFGLNNPVVHMLDSKRRFANQAWRELNGSSELPEAINQILSPHHWPQDDERQRQIDNLNKALRIDGWVIEDNLGRLEVTPRSGLGGDAALRRLKDHGDLINHENLISRIRAIEKSVEASPADAIGAAKELIEAITKDIIEKAGQEPAKRASPSELVKHSLKCLDLASDKISDRARGVAAIRSTLTALSNIAHQLDELRGLYGSGHGRSSTSRGLEPRHARLAVGAASSLCLFLVETFEKHDLSK
;
A
#
# COMPACT_ATOMS: atom_id res chain seq x y z
N MET A 1 -1.74 4.67 -17.83
CA MET A 1 -2.35 3.61 -17.00
C MET A 1 -3.12 2.67 -17.92
N LYS A 2 -3.06 1.34 -17.73
CA LYS A 2 -3.83 0.37 -18.53
C LYS A 2 -4.66 -0.52 -17.61
N ILE A 3 -5.94 -0.69 -17.92
CA ILE A 3 -6.93 -1.41 -17.13
C ILE A 3 -7.58 -2.54 -17.94
N GLY A 4 -8.14 -3.53 -17.26
CA GLY A 4 -8.77 -4.71 -17.83
C GLY A 4 -10.27 -4.55 -18.09
N GLU A 5 -10.86 -5.60 -18.65
CA GLU A 5 -12.28 -5.62 -19.07
C GLU A 5 -13.27 -5.42 -17.93
N ALA A 6 -12.96 -5.94 -16.74
CA ALA A 6 -13.81 -5.77 -15.56
C ALA A 6 -13.89 -4.29 -15.14
N ALA A 7 -12.75 -3.59 -15.11
CA ALA A 7 -12.69 -2.18 -14.77
C ALA A 7 -13.41 -1.31 -15.83
N ILE A 8 -13.20 -1.60 -17.12
CA ILE A 8 -13.93 -0.93 -18.21
C ILE A 8 -15.44 -1.12 -18.04
N SER A 9 -15.90 -2.34 -17.74
CA SER A 9 -17.33 -2.62 -17.56
C SER A 9 -17.93 -1.82 -16.39
N HIS A 10 -17.21 -1.70 -15.27
CA HIS A 10 -17.63 -0.83 -14.16
C HIS A 10 -17.69 0.64 -14.56
N LEU A 11 -16.70 1.14 -15.30
CA LEU A 11 -16.68 2.53 -15.78
C LEU A 11 -17.84 2.84 -16.75
N VAL A 12 -18.27 1.86 -17.55
CA VAL A 12 -19.45 2.00 -18.40
C VAL A 12 -20.72 2.17 -17.58
N GLU A 13 -20.91 1.33 -16.54
CA GLU A 13 -22.08 1.45 -15.68
C GLU A 13 -22.05 2.73 -14.85
N ILE A 14 -20.87 3.15 -14.34
CA ILE A 14 -20.71 4.46 -13.66
C ILE A 14 -21.13 5.59 -14.61
N ALA A 15 -20.57 5.63 -15.82
CA ALA A 15 -20.90 6.67 -16.81
C ALA A 15 -22.40 6.66 -17.16
N TYR A 16 -23.02 5.49 -17.28
CA TYR A 16 -24.45 5.37 -17.54
C TYR A 16 -25.30 5.88 -16.36
N ASN A 17 -24.92 5.52 -15.14
CA ASN A 17 -25.65 5.83 -13.91
C ASN A 17 -25.54 7.30 -13.49
N THR A 18 -24.58 8.06 -14.01
CA THR A 18 -24.57 9.53 -13.88
C THR A 18 -25.84 10.21 -14.42
N GLY A 19 -26.62 9.51 -15.27
CA GLY A 19 -27.85 10.05 -15.84
C GLY A 19 -27.65 11.03 -17.00
N MET A 20 -26.41 11.30 -17.42
CA MET A 20 -26.11 12.22 -18.52
C MET A 20 -26.87 11.87 -19.81
N SER A 21 -27.34 12.91 -20.51
CA SER A 21 -27.86 12.78 -21.88
C SER A 21 -26.72 12.60 -22.89
N SER A 22 -27.04 12.27 -24.14
CA SER A 22 -26.04 11.95 -25.17
C SER A 22 -25.03 13.06 -25.42
N GLY A 23 -25.48 14.32 -25.54
CA GLY A 23 -24.60 15.47 -25.76
C GLY A 23 -23.55 15.66 -24.65
N PRO A 24 -23.95 15.81 -23.37
CA PRO A 24 -23.03 15.90 -22.24
C PRO A 24 -22.09 14.71 -22.10
N MET A 25 -22.56 13.49 -22.35
CA MET A 25 -21.70 12.31 -22.32
C MET A 25 -20.61 12.37 -23.41
N ILE A 26 -20.97 12.77 -24.63
CA ILE A 26 -19.99 12.97 -25.71
C ILE A 26 -19.00 14.08 -25.34
N ALA A 27 -19.50 15.19 -24.79
CA ALA A 27 -18.67 16.33 -24.38
C ALA A 27 -17.69 15.95 -23.26
N PHE A 28 -18.13 15.17 -22.27
CA PHE A 28 -17.29 14.64 -21.20
C PHE A 28 -16.12 13.83 -21.77
N PHE A 29 -16.37 12.88 -22.67
CA PHE A 29 -15.29 12.09 -23.24
C PHE A 29 -14.36 12.92 -24.13
N ASN A 30 -14.91 13.86 -24.90
CA ASN A 30 -14.13 14.75 -25.76
C ASN A 30 -13.23 15.71 -24.95
N SER A 31 -13.56 16.07 -23.71
CA SER A 31 -12.67 16.87 -22.87
C SER A 31 -11.38 16.15 -22.47
N PHE A 32 -11.29 14.83 -22.68
CA PHE A 32 -10.10 14.00 -22.47
C PHE A 32 -9.40 13.61 -23.77
N GLY A 33 -9.56 14.41 -24.82
CA GLY A 33 -8.83 14.27 -26.09
C GLY A 33 -9.46 13.32 -27.11
N LEU A 34 -10.67 12.82 -26.84
CA LEU A 34 -11.46 12.09 -27.84
C LEU A 34 -12.12 13.07 -28.83
N ASN A 35 -12.34 12.63 -30.06
CA ASN A 35 -12.94 13.44 -31.13
C ASN A 35 -14.23 12.81 -31.66
N ASN A 36 -15.18 12.55 -30.77
CA ASN A 36 -16.47 11.97 -31.14
C ASN A 36 -17.40 13.04 -31.71
N PRO A 37 -18.16 12.74 -32.77
CA PRO A 37 -19.13 13.69 -33.33
C PRO A 37 -20.24 13.97 -32.32
N VAL A 38 -20.53 15.25 -32.09
CA VAL A 38 -21.63 15.66 -31.20
C VAL A 38 -22.95 15.40 -31.91
N VAL A 39 -23.67 14.39 -31.44
CA VAL A 39 -25.00 14.03 -31.94
C VAL A 39 -26.07 14.27 -30.87
N HIS A 40 -27.28 14.60 -31.31
CA HIS A 40 -28.40 14.81 -30.39
C HIS A 40 -28.79 13.54 -29.63
N MET A 41 -28.69 12.37 -30.27
CA MET A 41 -29.08 11.10 -29.68
C MET A 41 -28.11 9.99 -30.11
N LEU A 42 -27.52 9.31 -29.13
CA LEU A 42 -26.74 8.09 -29.36
C LEU A 42 -27.68 6.89 -29.45
N ASP A 43 -27.41 5.97 -30.38
CA ASP A 43 -28.13 4.69 -30.47
C ASP A 43 -28.09 3.90 -29.16
N SER A 44 -26.93 3.93 -28.48
CA SER A 44 -26.74 3.33 -27.17
C SER A 44 -25.64 4.03 -26.40
N LYS A 45 -26.03 4.70 -25.30
CA LYS A 45 -25.08 5.35 -24.37
C LYS A 45 -24.07 4.37 -23.78
N ARG A 46 -24.50 3.14 -23.44
CA ARG A 46 -23.60 2.10 -22.92
C ARG A 46 -22.57 1.67 -23.94
N ARG A 47 -23.00 1.42 -25.20
CA ARG A 47 -22.08 1.02 -26.28
C ARG A 47 -21.05 2.12 -26.54
N PHE A 48 -21.52 3.37 -26.60
CA PHE A 48 -20.66 4.53 -26.76
C PHE A 48 -19.65 4.66 -25.60
N ALA A 49 -20.12 4.63 -24.36
CA ALA A 49 -19.24 4.72 -23.18
C ALA A 49 -18.21 3.59 -23.16
N ASN A 50 -18.59 2.37 -23.53
CA ASN A 50 -17.66 1.23 -23.60
C ASN A 50 -16.53 1.50 -24.60
N GLN A 51 -16.87 1.98 -25.79
CA GLN A 51 -15.89 2.33 -26.80
C GLN A 51 -15.00 3.49 -26.34
N ALA A 52 -15.58 4.57 -25.79
CA ALA A 52 -14.83 5.73 -25.33
C ALA A 52 -13.84 5.38 -24.20
N TRP A 53 -14.26 4.57 -23.22
CA TRP A 53 -13.36 4.09 -22.16
C TRP A 53 -12.24 3.19 -22.69
N ARG A 54 -12.50 2.38 -23.72
CA ARG A 54 -11.45 1.60 -24.39
C ARG A 54 -10.45 2.47 -25.12
N GLU A 55 -10.90 3.53 -25.77
CA GLU A 55 -10.02 4.47 -26.46
C GLU A 55 -9.16 5.28 -25.48
N LEU A 56 -9.70 5.64 -24.31
CA LEU A 56 -8.91 6.23 -23.21
C LEU A 56 -7.98 5.21 -22.52
N ASN A 57 -8.22 3.91 -22.66
CA ASN A 57 -7.43 2.91 -21.96
C ASN A 57 -5.97 2.90 -22.45
N GLY A 58 -5.03 3.22 -21.55
CA GLY A 58 -3.61 3.38 -21.88
C GLY A 58 -3.17 4.83 -22.00
N SER A 59 -4.09 5.79 -22.09
CA SER A 59 -3.75 7.22 -22.22
C SER A 59 -3.28 7.85 -20.89
N SER A 60 -2.70 9.05 -20.97
CA SER A 60 -2.39 9.91 -19.82
C SER A 60 -3.64 10.49 -19.15
N GLU A 61 -4.74 10.61 -19.90
CA GLU A 61 -5.98 11.28 -19.46
C GLU A 61 -6.89 10.36 -18.64
N LEU A 62 -6.72 9.05 -18.75
CA LEU A 62 -7.60 8.08 -18.09
C LEU A 62 -7.76 8.31 -16.57
N PRO A 63 -6.71 8.59 -15.77
CA PRO A 63 -6.86 8.85 -14.33
C PRO A 63 -7.74 10.08 -14.05
N GLU A 64 -7.58 11.16 -14.81
CA GLU A 64 -8.36 12.38 -14.61
C GLU A 64 -9.82 12.19 -15.06
N ALA A 65 -10.05 11.42 -16.13
CA ALA A 65 -11.39 11.02 -16.53
C ALA A 65 -12.11 10.20 -15.44
N ILE A 66 -11.40 9.26 -14.78
CA ILE A 66 -11.93 8.50 -13.64
C ILE A 66 -12.25 9.43 -12.45
N ASN A 67 -11.36 10.38 -12.13
CA ASN A 67 -11.59 11.37 -11.09
C ASN A 67 -12.87 12.20 -11.37
N GLN A 68 -13.03 12.72 -12.59
CA GLN A 68 -14.17 13.57 -12.93
C GLN A 68 -15.51 12.84 -13.02
N ILE A 69 -15.54 11.62 -13.56
CA ILE A 69 -16.79 10.84 -13.64
C ILE A 69 -17.30 10.42 -12.25
N LEU A 70 -16.40 10.32 -11.26
CA LEU A 70 -16.70 10.03 -9.86
C LEU A 70 -16.76 11.28 -8.97
N SER A 71 -16.75 12.48 -9.57
CA SER A 71 -16.81 13.73 -8.80
C SER A 71 -18.15 13.89 -8.06
N PRO A 72 -18.17 14.63 -6.93
CA PRO A 72 -19.40 14.92 -6.18
C PRO A 72 -20.50 15.60 -7.01
N HIS A 73 -20.14 16.22 -8.14
CA HIS A 73 -21.11 16.80 -9.07
C HIS A 73 -22.05 15.74 -9.67
N HIS A 74 -21.51 14.58 -10.06
CA HIS A 74 -22.31 13.46 -10.58
C HIS A 74 -22.88 12.58 -9.46
N TRP A 75 -22.23 12.57 -8.29
CA TRP A 75 -22.57 11.71 -7.16
C TRP A 75 -22.67 12.53 -5.86
N PRO A 76 -23.77 13.28 -5.67
CA PRO A 76 -23.93 14.19 -4.53
C PRO A 76 -24.18 13.48 -3.19
N GLN A 77 -24.55 12.19 -3.23
CA GLN A 77 -24.69 11.36 -2.02
C GLN A 77 -23.38 10.61 -1.76
N ASP A 78 -22.70 10.95 -0.67
CA ASP A 78 -21.39 10.38 -0.33
C ASP A 78 -21.41 8.85 -0.23
N ASP A 79 -22.46 8.27 0.37
CA ASP A 79 -22.61 6.81 0.47
C ASP A 79 -22.71 6.12 -0.89
N GLU A 80 -23.42 6.72 -1.84
CA GLU A 80 -23.55 6.18 -3.19
C GLU A 80 -22.25 6.32 -3.97
N ARG A 81 -21.63 7.51 -3.90
CA ARG A 81 -20.31 7.78 -4.48
C ARG A 81 -19.28 6.77 -3.99
N GLN A 82 -19.22 6.54 -2.69
CA GLN A 82 -18.28 5.61 -2.08
C GLN A 82 -18.51 4.18 -2.56
N ARG A 83 -19.77 3.73 -2.72
CA ARG A 83 -20.09 2.42 -3.30
C ARG A 83 -19.58 2.27 -4.73
N GLN A 84 -19.68 3.30 -5.56
CA GLN A 84 -19.14 3.28 -6.93
C GLN A 84 -17.61 3.16 -6.92
N ILE A 85 -16.95 3.97 -6.08
CA ILE A 85 -15.49 3.93 -5.90
C ILE A 85 -15.05 2.53 -5.45
N ASP A 86 -15.69 1.96 -4.42
CA ASP A 86 -15.34 0.65 -3.87
C ASP A 86 -15.50 -0.47 -4.89
N ASN A 87 -16.57 -0.44 -5.68
CA ASN A 87 -16.81 -1.44 -6.71
C ASN A 87 -15.80 -1.34 -7.85
N LEU A 88 -15.51 -0.13 -8.34
CA LEU A 88 -14.47 0.07 -9.34
C LEU A 88 -13.09 -0.33 -8.80
N ASN A 89 -12.79 0.00 -7.54
CA ASN A 89 -11.53 -0.36 -6.89
C ASN A 89 -11.31 -1.87 -6.82
N LYS A 90 -12.36 -2.69 -6.66
CA LYS A 90 -12.23 -4.16 -6.71
C LYS A 90 -11.65 -4.64 -8.04
N ALA A 91 -12.10 -4.07 -9.16
CA ALA A 91 -11.60 -4.40 -10.48
C ALA A 91 -10.21 -3.81 -10.74
N LEU A 92 -10.00 -2.52 -10.46
CA LEU A 92 -8.71 -1.85 -10.64
C LEU A 92 -7.58 -2.52 -9.85
N ARG A 93 -7.87 -3.05 -8.67
CA ARG A 93 -6.87 -3.78 -7.86
C ARG A 93 -6.31 -5.01 -8.58
N ILE A 94 -7.12 -5.69 -9.38
CA ILE A 94 -6.67 -6.84 -10.19
C ILE A 94 -5.72 -6.35 -11.29
N ASP A 95 -6.02 -5.19 -11.86
CA ASP A 95 -5.23 -4.55 -12.91
C ASP A 95 -3.98 -3.82 -12.41
N GLY A 96 -3.73 -3.84 -11.09
CA GLY A 96 -2.57 -3.20 -10.49
C GLY A 96 -2.73 -1.70 -10.27
N TRP A 97 -3.95 -1.22 -10.04
CA TRP A 97 -4.27 0.19 -9.73
C TRP A 97 -5.16 0.30 -8.49
N VAL A 98 -5.16 1.46 -7.84
CA VAL A 98 -6.08 1.79 -6.74
C VAL A 98 -6.47 3.26 -6.83
N ILE A 99 -7.71 3.56 -6.47
CA ILE A 99 -8.21 4.91 -6.28
C ILE A 99 -8.10 5.24 -4.79
N GLU A 100 -7.38 6.32 -4.49
CA GLU A 100 -7.26 6.92 -3.16
C GLU A 100 -7.95 8.28 -3.14
N ASP A 101 -8.62 8.62 -2.03
CA ASP A 101 -9.23 9.94 -1.84
C ASP A 101 -8.27 10.83 -1.04
N ASN A 102 -7.70 11.84 -1.70
CA ASN A 102 -6.82 12.84 -1.11
C ASN A 102 -7.59 14.16 -0.96
N LEU A 103 -8.23 14.35 0.20
CA LEU A 103 -8.95 15.58 0.56
C LEU A 103 -10.02 15.98 -0.47
N GLY A 104 -10.77 15.01 -1.01
CA GLY A 104 -11.85 15.22 -1.97
C GLY A 104 -11.44 15.10 -3.43
N ARG A 105 -10.15 14.92 -3.73
CA ARG A 105 -9.66 14.58 -5.07
C ARG A 105 -9.29 13.11 -5.14
N LEU A 106 -9.88 12.40 -6.10
CA LEU A 106 -9.53 11.00 -6.33
C LEU A 106 -8.26 10.92 -7.16
N GLU A 107 -7.27 10.17 -6.66
CA GLU A 107 -6.03 9.89 -7.37
C GLU A 107 -5.95 8.40 -7.69
N VAL A 108 -5.76 8.08 -8.97
CA VAL A 108 -5.52 6.70 -9.39
C VAL A 108 -4.02 6.44 -9.36
N THR A 109 -3.58 5.68 -8.37
CA THR A 109 -2.18 5.33 -8.16
C THR A 109 -1.95 3.89 -8.61
N PRO A 110 -0.74 3.55 -9.11
CA PRO A 110 -0.37 2.15 -9.25
C PRO A 110 -0.60 1.48 -7.91
N ARG A 111 -1.31 0.36 -7.90
CA ARG A 111 -1.34 -0.53 -6.76
C ARG A 111 0.13 -0.84 -6.51
N SER A 112 0.66 -0.31 -5.43
CA SER A 112 1.99 -0.63 -5.00
C SER A 112 2.00 -2.17 -4.90
N GLY A 113 2.76 -2.83 -5.77
CA GLY A 113 2.87 -4.29 -5.74
C GLY A 113 3.50 -4.77 -4.42
N LEU A 114 3.87 -3.83 -3.54
CA LEU A 114 4.29 -4.01 -2.18
C LEU A 114 3.55 -5.19 -1.55
N GLY A 115 4.30 -6.26 -1.31
CA GLY A 115 3.92 -7.14 -0.21
C GLY A 115 3.71 -6.22 0.99
N GLY A 116 2.63 -6.42 1.73
CA GLY A 116 2.35 -5.63 2.91
C GLY A 116 1.79 -4.22 2.68
N ASP A 117 1.34 -3.82 1.49
CA ASP A 117 0.66 -2.53 1.28
C ASP A 117 -0.55 -2.32 2.21
N ALA A 118 -1.36 -3.36 2.40
CA ALA A 118 -2.44 -3.35 3.41
C ALA A 118 -1.89 -3.22 4.84
N ALA A 119 -0.73 -3.81 5.13
CA ALA A 119 -0.10 -3.71 6.44
C ALA A 119 0.51 -2.33 6.68
N LEU A 120 1.11 -1.70 5.67
CA LEU A 120 1.59 -0.31 5.72
C LEU A 120 0.45 0.67 5.90
N ARG A 121 -0.67 0.48 5.22
CA ARG A 121 -1.87 1.29 5.41
C ARG A 121 -2.41 1.17 6.84
N ARG A 122 -2.59 -0.06 7.34
CA ARG A 122 -3.03 -0.28 8.73
C ARG A 122 -2.03 0.27 9.75
N LEU A 123 -0.72 0.19 9.48
CA LEU A 123 0.30 0.84 10.32
C LEU A 123 0.12 2.35 10.41
N LYS A 124 -0.32 3.04 9.34
CA LYS A 124 -0.62 4.47 9.39
C LYS A 124 -1.78 4.77 10.35
N ASP A 125 -2.77 3.87 10.45
CA ASP A 125 -3.91 4.01 11.37
C ASP A 125 -3.48 3.95 12.86
N HIS A 126 -2.33 3.33 13.14
CA HIS A 126 -1.77 3.21 14.49
C HIS A 126 -0.77 4.33 14.83
N GLY A 127 -0.69 5.37 13.99
CA GLY A 127 0.34 6.41 14.08
C GLY A 127 0.35 7.17 15.41
N ASP A 128 -0.77 7.29 16.12
CA ASP A 128 -0.84 8.04 17.40
C ASP A 128 -0.10 7.34 18.55
N LEU A 129 0.12 6.03 18.45
CA LEU A 129 0.74 5.21 19.49
C LEU A 129 2.24 5.09 19.35
N ILE A 130 2.78 5.42 18.18
CA ILE A 130 4.20 5.37 17.82
C ILE A 130 4.59 6.78 17.38
N ASN A 131 5.87 7.12 17.24
CA ASN A 131 6.24 8.44 16.75
C ASN A 131 5.75 8.65 15.29
N HIS A 132 4.56 9.27 15.18
CA HIS A 132 3.76 9.40 13.95
C HIS A 132 4.54 10.00 12.77
N GLU A 133 5.40 10.99 13.04
CA GLU A 133 6.17 11.68 12.00
C GLU A 133 7.29 10.80 11.44
N ASN A 134 7.98 10.05 12.30
CA ASN A 134 9.01 9.10 11.91
C ASN A 134 8.42 7.88 11.18
N LEU A 135 7.21 7.47 11.54
CA LEU A 135 6.51 6.36 10.89
C LEU A 135 6.09 6.72 9.45
N ILE A 136 5.35 7.82 9.28
CA ILE A 136 4.80 8.22 7.98
C ILE A 136 5.91 8.54 6.97
N SER A 137 6.97 9.22 7.41
CA SER A 137 8.11 9.55 6.53
C SER A 137 8.78 8.29 5.97
N ARG A 138 8.95 7.25 6.79
CA ARG A 138 9.52 5.95 6.38
C ARG A 138 8.60 5.19 5.44
N ILE A 139 7.30 5.15 5.71
CA ILE A 139 6.33 4.49 4.82
C ILE A 139 6.30 5.19 3.46
N ARG A 140 6.29 6.53 3.42
CA ARG A 140 6.39 7.29 2.17
C ARG A 140 7.69 7.03 1.41
N ALA A 141 8.81 6.89 2.12
CA ALA A 141 10.10 6.56 1.51
C ALA A 141 10.06 5.17 0.84
N ILE A 142 9.46 4.19 1.50
CA ILE A 142 9.21 2.85 0.95
C ILE A 142 8.35 2.96 -0.33
N GLU A 143 7.19 3.60 -0.24
CA GLU A 143 6.24 3.72 -1.36
C GLU A 143 6.89 4.35 -2.61
N LYS A 144 7.73 5.38 -2.43
CA LYS A 144 8.43 6.06 -3.54
C LYS A 144 9.59 5.27 -4.14
N SER A 145 10.23 4.39 -3.37
CA SER A 145 11.50 3.76 -3.75
C SER A 145 11.35 2.34 -4.30
N VAL A 146 10.24 1.64 -4.04
CA VAL A 146 10.12 0.20 -4.39
C VAL A 146 10.35 -0.11 -5.86
N GLU A 147 9.82 0.72 -6.77
CA GLU A 147 10.01 0.53 -8.21
C GLU A 147 11.28 1.22 -8.73
N ALA A 148 11.61 2.39 -8.18
CA ALA A 148 12.70 3.25 -8.69
C ALA A 148 14.08 2.87 -8.15
N SER A 149 14.14 2.42 -6.90
CA SER A 149 15.37 2.05 -6.18
C SER A 149 15.11 0.95 -5.14
N PRO A 150 15.12 -0.33 -5.57
CA PRO A 150 14.83 -1.47 -4.70
C PRO A 150 15.74 -1.56 -3.46
N ALA A 151 17.00 -1.12 -3.56
CA ALA A 151 17.93 -1.09 -2.44
C ALA A 151 17.51 -0.05 -1.39
N ASP A 152 17.08 1.14 -1.82
CA ASP A 152 16.62 2.18 -0.90
C ASP A 152 15.31 1.78 -0.21
N ALA A 153 14.41 1.08 -0.93
CA ALA A 153 13.19 0.52 -0.35
C ALA A 153 13.47 -0.50 0.76
N ILE A 154 14.44 -1.39 0.54
CA ILE A 154 14.90 -2.34 1.56
C ILE A 154 15.52 -1.60 2.76
N GLY A 155 16.32 -0.56 2.49
CA GLY A 155 16.87 0.31 3.52
C GLY A 155 15.80 0.96 4.39
N ALA A 156 14.78 1.54 3.76
CA ALA A 156 13.65 2.17 4.44
C ALA A 156 12.80 1.16 5.23
N ALA A 157 12.65 -0.08 4.74
CA ALA A 157 11.96 -1.16 5.45
C ALA A 157 12.69 -1.59 6.73
N LYS A 158 14.02 -1.71 6.68
CA LYS A 158 14.85 -1.96 7.88
C LYS A 158 14.66 -0.83 8.89
N GLU A 159 14.75 0.39 8.42
CA GLU A 159 14.62 1.61 9.20
C GLU A 159 13.25 1.73 9.88
N LEU A 160 12.19 1.25 9.23
CA LEU A 160 10.84 1.12 9.80
C LEU A 160 10.81 0.13 10.98
N ILE A 161 11.42 -1.05 10.83
CA ILE A 161 11.52 -2.05 11.92
C ILE A 161 12.26 -1.45 13.12
N GLU A 162 13.38 -0.77 12.89
CA GLU A 162 14.15 -0.16 13.97
C GLU A 162 13.36 0.91 14.72
N ALA A 163 12.63 1.76 14.00
CA ALA A 163 11.82 2.82 14.62
C ALA A 163 10.72 2.22 15.53
N ILE A 164 9.93 1.28 14.99
CA ILE A 164 8.82 0.67 15.75
C ILE A 164 9.34 -0.10 16.96
N THR A 165 10.40 -0.88 16.80
CA THR A 165 10.95 -1.67 17.91
C THR A 165 11.54 -0.79 19.02
N LYS A 166 12.24 0.29 18.67
CA LYS A 166 12.75 1.27 19.65
C LYS A 166 11.61 1.95 20.39
N ASP A 167 10.59 2.43 19.69
CA ASP A 167 9.43 3.08 20.31
C ASP A 167 8.71 2.15 21.29
N ILE A 168 8.52 0.86 20.92
CA ILE A 168 7.92 -0.14 21.83
C ILE A 168 8.78 -0.37 23.07
N ILE A 169 10.10 -0.50 22.91
CA ILE A 169 11.03 -0.71 24.04
C ILE A 169 11.00 0.49 25.00
N GLU A 170 11.07 1.70 24.44
CA GLU A 170 11.04 2.96 25.19
C GLU A 170 9.71 3.14 25.94
N LYS A 171 8.58 2.88 25.27
CA LYS A 171 7.25 2.95 25.90
C LYS A 171 7.02 1.85 26.94
N ALA A 172 7.70 0.71 26.82
CA ALA A 172 7.73 -0.33 27.86
C ALA A 172 8.63 0.04 29.06
N GLY A 173 9.21 1.24 29.08
CA GLY A 173 10.06 1.75 30.17
C GLY A 173 11.49 1.19 30.15
N GLN A 174 11.95 0.66 29.01
CA GLN A 174 13.29 0.13 28.82
C GLN A 174 14.07 0.98 27.81
N GLU A 175 15.39 0.87 27.80
CA GLU A 175 16.23 1.62 26.85
C GLU A 175 16.81 0.67 25.79
N PRO A 176 16.62 0.95 24.48
CA PRO A 176 17.21 0.13 23.43
C PRO A 176 18.74 0.31 23.41
N ALA A 177 19.47 -0.78 23.18
CA ALA A 177 20.94 -0.70 23.12
C ALA A 177 21.40 0.15 21.91
N LYS A 178 22.37 1.06 22.16
CA LYS A 178 22.84 2.07 21.20
C LYS A 178 23.32 1.54 19.84
N ARG A 179 23.76 0.29 19.78
CA ARG A 179 24.27 -0.37 18.56
C ARG A 179 23.58 -1.71 18.29
N ALA A 180 22.34 -1.86 18.76
CA ALA A 180 21.57 -3.07 18.49
C ALA A 180 21.28 -3.20 16.99
N SER A 181 21.51 -4.41 16.47
CA SER A 181 21.04 -4.82 15.16
C SER A 181 19.49 -4.88 15.14
N PRO A 182 18.86 -4.82 13.95
CA PRO A 182 17.42 -4.99 13.81
C PRO A 182 16.87 -6.26 14.48
N SER A 183 17.61 -7.37 14.37
CA SER A 183 17.21 -8.66 14.99
C SER A 183 17.22 -8.58 16.52
N GLU A 184 18.21 -7.91 17.11
CA GLU A 184 18.29 -7.69 18.56
C GLU A 184 17.16 -6.81 19.06
N LEU A 185 16.83 -5.73 18.34
CA LEU A 185 15.70 -4.86 18.67
C LEU A 185 14.36 -5.61 18.60
N VAL A 186 14.14 -6.43 17.57
CA VAL A 186 12.93 -7.27 17.47
C VAL A 186 12.85 -8.21 18.67
N LYS A 187 13.93 -8.94 19.00
CA LYS A 187 13.94 -9.84 20.17
C LYS A 187 13.67 -9.11 21.48
N HIS A 188 14.21 -7.91 21.65
CA HIS A 188 13.99 -7.08 22.84
C HIS A 188 12.54 -6.61 22.93
N SER A 189 11.95 -6.12 21.83
CA SER A 189 10.53 -5.75 21.79
C SER A 189 9.62 -6.92 22.14
N LEU A 190 9.89 -8.12 21.62
CA LEU A 190 9.12 -9.33 21.94
C LEU A 190 9.21 -9.74 23.42
N LYS A 191 10.35 -9.47 24.07
CA LYS A 191 10.50 -9.66 25.52
C LYS A 191 9.68 -8.62 26.30
N CYS A 192 9.68 -7.36 25.87
CA CYS A 192 8.88 -6.31 26.49
C CYS A 192 7.37 -6.59 26.41
N LEU A 193 6.94 -7.27 25.34
CA LEU A 193 5.55 -7.68 25.09
C LEU A 193 5.17 -9.04 25.71
N ASP A 194 6.03 -9.63 26.55
CA ASP A 194 5.87 -10.96 27.15
C ASP A 194 5.69 -12.14 26.16
N LEU A 195 5.85 -11.89 24.85
CA LEU A 195 5.74 -12.91 23.79
C LEU A 195 6.94 -13.86 23.74
N ALA A 196 8.07 -13.45 24.32
CA ALA A 196 9.28 -14.25 24.42
C ALA A 196 9.49 -14.88 25.82
N SER A 197 8.52 -14.78 26.73
CA SER A 197 8.72 -15.32 28.09
C SER A 197 8.66 -16.86 28.11
N ASP A 198 9.52 -17.47 28.94
CA ASP A 198 9.45 -18.90 29.28
C ASP A 198 8.22 -19.23 30.16
N LYS A 199 7.42 -18.23 30.53
CA LYS A 199 6.24 -18.37 31.39
C LYS A 199 4.98 -18.80 30.63
N ILE A 200 5.01 -18.79 29.29
CA ILE A 200 3.93 -19.37 28.48
C ILE A 200 4.03 -20.88 28.65
N SER A 201 3.12 -21.47 29.42
CA SER A 201 3.07 -22.91 29.64
C SER A 201 3.19 -23.67 28.30
N ASP A 202 4.18 -24.57 28.20
CA ASP A 202 4.37 -25.50 27.07
C ASP A 202 3.11 -26.37 26.77
N ARG A 203 2.05 -26.27 27.59
CA ARG A 203 0.77 -26.94 27.41
C ARG A 203 -0.14 -26.30 26.35
N ALA A 204 0.13 -25.09 25.88
CA ALA A 204 -0.66 -24.48 24.81
C ALA A 204 -0.14 -24.95 23.43
N ARG A 205 -0.93 -25.80 22.74
CA ARG A 205 -0.66 -26.19 21.35
C ARG A 205 -0.48 -24.93 20.50
N GLY A 206 0.69 -24.75 19.88
CA GLY A 206 0.98 -23.63 18.97
C GLY A 206 2.05 -22.65 19.45
N VAL A 207 2.47 -22.67 20.73
CA VAL A 207 3.51 -21.77 21.25
C VAL A 207 4.85 -21.95 20.53
N ALA A 208 5.24 -23.19 20.26
CA ALA A 208 6.44 -23.49 19.48
C ALA A 208 6.36 -22.95 18.04
N ALA A 209 5.19 -23.03 17.40
CA ALA A 209 4.97 -22.50 16.07
C ALA A 209 5.04 -20.96 16.08
N ILE A 210 4.42 -20.29 17.06
CA ILE A 210 4.49 -18.84 17.22
C ILE A 210 5.94 -18.40 17.46
N ARG A 211 6.69 -19.05 18.37
CA ARG A 211 8.11 -18.76 18.60
C ARG A 211 8.95 -18.96 17.34
N SER A 212 8.67 -20.00 16.56
CA SER A 212 9.34 -20.25 15.27
C SER A 212 9.02 -19.15 14.25
N THR A 213 7.76 -18.73 14.15
CA THR A 213 7.34 -17.60 13.30
C THR A 213 8.04 -16.31 13.72
N LEU A 214 8.06 -15.98 15.02
CA LEU A 214 8.75 -14.80 15.53
C LEU A 214 10.25 -14.84 15.25
N THR A 215 10.88 -16.01 15.40
CA THR A 215 12.29 -16.22 15.05
C THR A 215 12.53 -16.02 13.55
N ALA A 216 11.64 -16.54 12.69
CA ALA A 216 11.72 -16.33 11.25
C ALA A 216 11.58 -14.85 10.89
N LEU A 217 10.71 -14.09 11.57
CA LEU A 217 10.57 -12.66 11.38
C LEU A 217 11.80 -11.87 11.86
N SER A 218 12.43 -12.25 12.99
CA SER A 218 13.72 -11.69 13.41
C SER A 218 14.83 -11.98 12.40
N ASN A 219 14.80 -13.17 11.77
CA ASN A 219 15.74 -13.52 10.71
C ASN A 219 15.50 -12.71 9.44
N ILE A 220 14.24 -12.40 9.08
CA ILE A 220 13.95 -11.50 7.97
C ILE A 220 14.63 -10.15 8.19
N ALA A 221 14.52 -9.56 9.39
CA ALA A 221 15.17 -8.28 9.70
C ALA A 221 16.70 -8.33 9.52
N HIS A 222 17.32 -9.45 9.90
CA HIS A 222 18.76 -9.69 9.68
C HIS A 222 19.11 -9.83 8.19
N GLN A 223 18.31 -10.58 7.43
CA GLN A 223 18.52 -10.79 5.98
C GLN A 223 18.32 -9.50 5.18
N LEU A 224 17.47 -8.58 5.63
CA LEU A 224 17.35 -7.23 5.04
C LEU A 224 18.64 -6.41 5.21
N ASP A 225 19.32 -6.57 6.34
CA ASP A 225 20.60 -5.90 6.61
C ASP A 225 21.71 -6.43 5.70
N GLU A 226 21.76 -7.75 5.49
CA GLU A 226 22.67 -8.38 4.53
C GLU A 226 22.40 -7.93 3.08
N LEU A 227 21.14 -7.88 2.66
CA LEU A 227 20.77 -7.41 1.31
C LEU A 227 21.17 -5.94 1.10
N ARG A 228 20.99 -5.07 2.10
CA ARG A 228 21.47 -3.67 2.03
C ARG A 228 22.99 -3.62 1.97
N GLY A 229 23.70 -4.44 2.74
CA GLY A 229 25.16 -4.49 2.75
C GLY A 229 25.73 -4.93 1.39
N LEU A 230 25.10 -5.91 0.75
CA LEU A 230 25.55 -6.47 -0.54
C LEU A 230 25.21 -5.58 -1.74
N TYR A 231 24.11 -4.82 -1.68
CA TYR A 231 23.56 -4.10 -2.84
C TYR A 231 23.32 -2.61 -2.62
N GLY A 232 23.69 -2.07 -1.47
CA GLY A 232 23.58 -0.65 -1.14
C GLY A 232 24.56 0.22 -1.94
N SER A 233 24.22 1.49 -2.10
CA SER A 233 24.95 2.48 -2.92
C SER A 233 26.36 2.86 -2.42
N GLY A 234 26.84 2.25 -1.33
CA GLY A 234 28.04 2.69 -0.60
C GLY A 234 29.38 2.05 -1.03
N HIS A 235 29.39 0.93 -1.76
CA HIS A 235 30.63 0.26 -2.17
C HIS A 235 30.64 -0.01 -3.68
N GLY A 236 31.69 0.48 -4.35
CA GLY A 236 31.85 0.49 -5.81
C GLY A 236 31.48 -0.82 -6.49
N ARG A 237 30.69 -0.71 -7.56
CA ARG A 237 30.18 -1.86 -8.32
C ARG A 237 31.30 -2.57 -9.07
N SER A 238 31.38 -3.89 -8.95
CA SER A 238 31.87 -4.74 -10.04
C SER A 238 30.76 -4.87 -11.08
N SER A 239 31.13 -4.76 -12.36
CA SER A 239 30.23 -4.62 -13.52
C SER A 239 29.36 -5.83 -13.87
N THR A 240 29.27 -6.84 -13.00
CA THR A 240 28.69 -8.16 -13.31
C THR A 240 27.62 -8.67 -12.33
N SER A 241 27.26 -7.94 -11.27
CA SER A 241 26.16 -8.38 -10.39
C SER A 241 24.79 -8.02 -10.98
N ARG A 242 23.91 -9.02 -11.18
CA ARG A 242 22.47 -8.78 -11.36
C ARG A 242 21.96 -8.11 -10.07
N GLY A 243 21.62 -6.83 -10.15
CA GLY A 243 21.18 -6.04 -8.99
C GLY A 243 19.79 -6.44 -8.46
N LEU A 244 19.41 -5.85 -7.33
CA LEU A 244 18.07 -6.00 -6.76
C LEU A 244 16.99 -5.47 -7.72
N GLU A 245 16.07 -6.34 -8.14
CA GLU A 245 14.85 -5.96 -8.86
C GLU A 245 13.69 -5.58 -7.92
N PRO A 246 12.70 -4.79 -8.39
CA PRO A 246 11.54 -4.37 -7.58
C PRO A 246 10.79 -5.50 -6.88
N ARG A 247 10.74 -6.70 -7.47
CA ARG A 247 10.10 -7.86 -6.83
C ARG A 247 10.76 -8.28 -5.51
N HIS A 248 12.07 -8.09 -5.37
CA HIS A 248 12.79 -8.39 -4.13
C HIS A 248 12.49 -7.35 -3.06
N ALA A 249 12.43 -6.06 -3.44
CA ALA A 249 12.00 -4.99 -2.55
C ALA A 249 10.56 -5.20 -2.07
N ARG A 250 9.65 -5.60 -2.96
CA ARG A 250 8.26 -5.90 -2.58
C ARG A 250 8.15 -7.03 -1.56
N LEU A 251 8.93 -8.10 -1.70
CA LEU A 251 8.98 -9.20 -0.72
C LEU A 251 9.50 -8.71 0.64
N ALA A 252 10.64 -8.02 0.61
CA ALA A 252 11.31 -7.47 1.78
C ALA A 252 10.40 -6.51 2.58
N VAL A 253 9.84 -5.52 1.88
CA VAL A 253 8.91 -4.56 2.48
C VAL A 253 7.69 -5.28 3.04
N GLY A 254 7.15 -6.29 2.35
CA GLY A 254 5.97 -7.00 2.84
C GLY A 254 6.20 -7.77 4.12
N ALA A 255 7.33 -8.45 4.21
CA ALA A 255 7.71 -9.15 5.42
C ALA A 255 7.95 -8.16 6.58
N ALA A 256 8.66 -7.06 6.33
CA ALA A 256 8.90 -6.01 7.31
C ALA A 256 7.61 -5.35 7.81
N SER A 257 6.72 -4.99 6.90
CA SER A 257 5.43 -4.34 7.21
C SER A 257 4.52 -5.25 8.02
N SER A 258 4.51 -6.55 7.72
CA SER A 258 3.72 -7.53 8.46
C SER A 258 4.23 -7.73 9.88
N LEU A 259 5.56 -7.81 10.05
CA LEU A 259 6.18 -7.85 11.39
C LEU A 259 5.84 -6.59 12.18
N CYS A 260 6.05 -5.42 11.57
CA CYS A 260 5.79 -4.14 12.18
C CYS A 260 4.34 -4.05 12.67
N LEU A 261 3.36 -4.30 11.78
CA LEU A 261 1.94 -4.26 12.14
C LEU A 261 1.62 -5.19 13.31
N PHE A 262 2.13 -6.43 13.28
CA PHE A 262 1.92 -7.37 14.37
C PHE A 262 2.47 -6.85 15.71
N LEU A 263 3.67 -6.26 15.73
CA LEU A 263 4.27 -5.71 16.95
C LEU A 263 3.43 -4.56 17.52
N VAL A 264 2.92 -3.67 16.65
CA VAL A 264 2.08 -2.54 17.07
C VAL A 264 0.74 -3.02 17.62
N GLU A 265 0.02 -3.87 16.88
CA GLU A 265 -1.28 -4.42 17.32
C GLU A 265 -1.13 -5.23 18.64
N THR A 266 0.02 -5.88 18.84
CA THR A 266 0.31 -6.58 20.10
C THR A 266 0.58 -5.59 21.23
N PHE A 267 1.39 -4.56 20.99
CA PHE A 267 1.70 -3.55 21.98
C PHE A 267 0.44 -2.84 22.48
N GLU A 268 -0.46 -2.45 21.56
CA GLU A 268 -1.77 -1.87 21.90
C GLU A 268 -2.57 -2.75 22.84
N LYS A 269 -2.70 -4.04 22.52
CA LYS A 269 -3.44 -4.98 23.36
C LYS A 269 -2.78 -5.20 24.72
N HIS A 270 -1.44 -5.20 24.78
CA HIS A 270 -0.68 -5.37 26.01
C HIS A 270 -0.82 -4.14 26.91
N ASP A 271 -0.73 -2.92 26.35
CA ASP A 271 -0.86 -1.67 27.07
C ASP A 271 -2.29 -1.45 27.60
N LEU A 272 -3.31 -1.78 26.79
CA LEU A 272 -4.71 -1.78 27.21
C LEU A 272 -5.03 -2.81 28.33
N SER A 273 -4.13 -3.75 28.59
CA SER A 273 -4.31 -4.80 29.61
C SER A 273 -3.60 -4.49 30.94
N LYS A 274 -2.88 -3.37 31.03
CA LYS A 274 -2.25 -2.86 32.26
C LYS A 274 -3.11 -1.78 32.92
#